data_AF-A0A2E9BH88-F1
#
_entry.id   AF-A0A2E9BH88-F1
#
_cell.length_a   1.000
_cell.length_b   1.000
_cell.length_c   1.000
_cell.angle_alpha   90.00
_cell.angle_beta   90.00
_cell.angle_gamma   90.00
#
_symmetry.space_group_name_H-M   'P 1'
#
loop_
_entity.id
_entity.type
_entity.pdbx_description
1 polymer ?
#
loop_
_entity_poly.entity_id
_entity_poly.type
_entity_poly.pdbx_seq_one_letter_code
_entity_poly.pdbx_strand_id
1 'polypeptide(L)'
;MVKRTDKYTWHVGSPPPRIDPHSLVKHQLVREYLARYIQVLMSNYLIEKLTLSIVDGFAGGGEYLAEGEVNCHEGSPLIALKTVQEAEAALNVGREKPRKVDAKFYFIEKLSSNFAYLNALLGSRLAQGRLGKDVILLKQAFQDAVGPVIADIASRAGGERAIFLLDQYAYDQVGIPEHRDRRFRAIVTEHSART
;
A
#
# COMPACT_ATOMS: atom_id res chain seq x y z
N MET A 1 -27.74 -1.90 18.25
CA MET A 1 -26.82 -2.64 17.36
C MET A 1 -26.27 -1.62 16.36
N VAL A 2 -25.12 -1.00 16.67
CA VAL A 2 -24.54 0.06 15.82
C VAL A 2 -23.95 -0.61 14.58
N LYS A 3 -24.43 -0.24 13.39
CA LYS A 3 -23.84 -0.69 12.12
C LYS A 3 -22.36 -0.27 12.13
N ARG A 4 -21.46 -1.25 11.98
CA ARG A 4 -19.99 -1.06 11.97
C ARG A 4 -19.46 -0.21 10.79
N THR A 5 -20.34 0.38 9.98
CA THR A 5 -20.02 1.06 8.72
C THR A 5 -19.45 2.47 8.92
N ASP A 6 -19.67 3.11 10.08
CA ASP A 6 -19.29 4.52 10.30
C ASP A 6 -17.94 4.70 11.02
N LYS A 7 -17.17 3.64 11.28
CA LYS A 7 -15.95 3.74 12.11
C LYS A 7 -14.75 4.40 11.38
N TYR A 8 -14.72 4.33 10.05
CA TYR A 8 -13.56 4.75 9.24
C TYR A 8 -13.97 5.69 8.10
N THR A 9 -14.35 6.90 8.48
CA THR A 9 -14.65 8.00 7.55
C THR A 9 -13.68 9.15 7.78
N TRP A 10 -13.06 9.62 6.71
CA TRP A 10 -12.18 10.79 6.71
C TRP A 10 -12.86 11.93 5.97
N HIS A 11 -12.71 13.14 6.51
CA HIS A 11 -13.19 14.36 5.87
C HIS A 11 -12.08 15.38 5.85
N VAL A 12 -11.84 15.99 4.68
CA VAL A 12 -10.85 17.07 4.53
C VAL A 12 -11.20 18.18 5.53
N GLY A 13 -10.21 18.62 6.30
CA GLY A 13 -10.37 19.65 7.34
C GLY A 13 -10.90 19.15 8.69
N SER A 14 -11.21 17.86 8.83
CA SER A 14 -11.54 17.21 10.11
C SER A 14 -10.37 16.34 10.59
N PRO A 15 -10.24 16.08 11.91
CA PRO A 15 -9.26 15.13 12.38
C PRO A 15 -9.56 13.71 11.85
N PRO A 16 -8.52 12.90 11.56
CA PRO A 16 -8.71 11.53 11.10
C PRO A 16 -9.35 10.66 12.20
N PRO A 17 -9.98 9.53 11.85
CA PRO A 17 -10.51 8.58 12.81
C PRO A 17 -9.40 8.00 13.68
N ARG A 18 -9.75 7.57 14.89
CA ARG A 18 -8.81 6.89 15.79
C ARG A 18 -8.37 5.56 15.21
N ILE A 19 -7.09 5.26 15.38
CA ILE A 19 -6.57 3.95 14.99
C ILE A 19 -7.05 2.86 15.95
N ASP A 20 -7.29 1.68 15.40
CA ASP A 20 -7.60 0.49 16.17
C ASP A 20 -6.31 -0.31 16.45
N PRO A 21 -6.17 -0.96 17.62
CA PRO A 21 -5.01 -1.81 17.92
C PRO A 21 -4.71 -2.86 16.85
N HIS A 22 -5.74 -3.43 16.21
CA HIS A 22 -5.53 -4.39 15.11
C HIS A 22 -4.90 -3.73 13.88
N SER A 23 -5.30 -2.49 13.54
CA SER A 23 -4.71 -1.74 12.44
C SER A 23 -3.23 -1.43 12.67
N LEU A 24 -2.82 -1.17 13.92
CA LEU A 24 -1.40 -0.96 14.26
C LEU A 24 -0.55 -2.20 13.93
N VAL A 25 -1.00 -3.39 14.34
CA VAL A 25 -0.29 -4.64 14.07
C VAL A 25 -0.21 -4.91 12.57
N LYS A 26 -1.30 -4.69 11.83
CA LYS A 26 -1.33 -4.83 10.36
C LYS A 26 -0.33 -3.89 9.68
N HIS A 27 -0.33 -2.62 10.07
CA HIS A 27 0.58 -1.61 9.55
C HIS A 27 2.04 -1.99 9.79
N GLN A 28 2.35 -2.53 10.98
CA GLN A 28 3.69 -3.04 11.28
C GLN A 28 4.06 -4.24 10.40
N LEU A 29 3.15 -5.20 10.22
CA LEU A 29 3.38 -6.36 9.36
C LEU A 29 3.64 -5.96 7.90
N VAL A 30 2.85 -5.02 7.36
CA VAL A 30 3.03 -4.50 6.00
C VAL A 30 4.42 -3.88 5.85
N ARG A 31 4.84 -3.03 6.80
CA ARG A 31 6.17 -2.41 6.82
C ARG A 31 7.27 -3.47 6.81
N GLU A 32 7.24 -4.41 7.77
CA GLU A 32 8.26 -5.44 7.91
C GLU A 32 8.34 -6.36 6.69
N TYR A 33 7.18 -6.75 6.15
CA TYR A 33 7.12 -7.60 4.97
C TYR A 33 7.69 -6.90 3.75
N LEU A 34 7.26 -5.67 3.46
CA LEU A 34 7.73 -4.90 2.30
C LEU A 34 9.25 -4.69 2.36
N ALA A 35 9.78 -4.27 3.52
CA ALA A 35 11.21 -4.07 3.71
C ALA A 35 12.00 -5.37 3.47
N ARG A 36 11.59 -6.47 4.11
CA ARG A 36 12.25 -7.77 3.95
C ARG A 36 12.14 -8.31 2.53
N TYR A 37 10.99 -8.12 1.88
CA TYR A 37 10.78 -8.58 0.50
C TYR A 37 11.72 -7.88 -0.47
N ILE A 38 11.84 -6.55 -0.39
CA ILE A 38 12.77 -5.77 -1.21
C ILE A 38 14.21 -6.21 -0.95
N GLN A 39 14.60 -6.36 0.32
CA GLN A 39 15.93 -6.82 0.71
C GLN A 39 16.27 -8.20 0.12
N VAL A 40 15.34 -9.17 0.23
CA VAL A 40 15.54 -10.53 -0.29
C VAL A 40 15.69 -10.51 -1.82
N LEU A 41 14.85 -9.77 -2.53
CA LEU A 41 14.92 -9.70 -3.99
C LEU A 41 16.18 -8.98 -4.48
N MET A 42 16.70 -8.04 -3.70
CA MET A 42 17.91 -7.27 -4.02
C MET A 42 19.16 -7.88 -3.38
N SER A 43 19.08 -9.08 -2.80
CA SER A 43 20.21 -9.75 -2.15
C SER A 43 21.34 -10.10 -3.12
N ASN A 44 21.00 -10.49 -4.36
CA ASN A 44 21.99 -10.66 -5.42
C ASN A 44 22.53 -9.30 -5.85
N TYR A 45 23.80 -9.01 -5.56
CA TYR A 45 24.48 -7.73 -5.78
C TYR A 45 24.44 -7.22 -7.24
N LEU A 46 24.25 -8.11 -8.23
CA LEU A 46 24.21 -7.79 -9.65
C LEU A 46 22.89 -7.15 -10.11
N ILE A 47 21.83 -7.24 -9.31
CA ILE A 47 20.53 -6.66 -9.68
C ILE A 47 20.58 -5.14 -9.50
N GLU A 48 20.62 -4.37 -10.57
CA GLU A 48 20.70 -2.90 -10.49
C GLU A 48 19.33 -2.25 -10.25
N LYS A 49 18.25 -2.89 -10.71
CA LYS A 49 16.89 -2.36 -10.64
C LYS A 49 15.88 -3.43 -10.24
N LEU A 50 15.03 -3.10 -9.27
CA LEU A 50 13.82 -3.87 -8.94
C LEU A 50 12.59 -3.09 -9.40
N THR A 51 11.86 -3.62 -10.38
CA THR A 51 10.51 -3.12 -10.71
C THR A 51 9.50 -3.84 -9.81
N LEU A 52 8.67 -3.06 -9.11
CA LEU A 52 7.68 -3.53 -8.14
C LEU A 52 6.38 -2.75 -8.28
N SER A 53 5.25 -3.44 -8.13
CA SER A 53 3.93 -2.82 -8.01
C SER A 53 3.36 -3.09 -6.63
N ILE A 54 2.82 -2.08 -5.97
CA ILE A 54 2.15 -2.22 -4.66
C ILE A 54 0.71 -1.73 -4.83
N VAL A 55 -0.25 -2.59 -4.54
CA VAL A 55 -1.67 -2.32 -4.66
C VAL A 55 -2.28 -2.35 -3.27
N ASP A 56 -2.79 -1.22 -2.80
CA ASP A 56 -3.63 -1.14 -1.61
C ASP A 56 -5.09 -1.12 -2.06
N GLY A 57 -5.81 -2.21 -1.78
CA GLY A 57 -7.18 -2.38 -2.24
C GLY A 57 -8.21 -1.57 -1.44
N PHE A 58 -7.85 -1.11 -0.25
CA PHE A 58 -8.74 -0.43 0.71
C PHE A 58 -7.97 0.66 1.44
N ALA A 59 -7.51 1.65 0.67
CA ALA A 59 -6.52 2.63 1.13
C ALA A 59 -7.00 3.54 2.27
N GLY A 60 -8.32 3.75 2.42
CA GLY A 60 -8.88 4.67 3.41
C GLY A 60 -8.44 6.11 3.16
N GLY A 61 -8.34 6.88 4.25
CA GLY A 61 -7.77 8.24 4.20
C GLY A 61 -6.25 8.31 4.39
N GLY A 62 -5.58 7.20 4.72
CA GLY A 62 -4.12 7.12 4.79
C GLY A 62 -3.45 7.68 6.05
N GLU A 63 -4.18 8.24 7.01
CA GLU A 63 -3.68 8.68 8.33
C GLU A 63 -4.71 8.38 9.42
N TYR A 64 -4.27 8.21 10.65
CA TYR A 64 -5.14 7.94 11.80
C TYR A 64 -4.69 8.77 13.01
N LEU A 65 -5.60 9.06 13.92
CA LEU A 65 -5.24 9.65 15.20
C LEU A 65 -4.75 8.55 16.15
N ALA A 66 -3.54 8.68 16.68
CA ALA A 66 -3.01 7.80 17.73
C ALA A 66 -3.59 8.19 19.11
N GLU A 67 -3.76 7.23 20.01
CA GLU A 67 -4.27 7.53 21.36
C GLU A 67 -3.21 8.29 22.17
N GLY A 68 -3.57 9.50 22.62
CA GLY A 68 -2.73 10.31 23.51
C GLY A 68 -1.53 10.99 22.84
N GLU A 69 -1.34 10.83 21.53
CA GLU A 69 -0.27 11.48 20.79
C GLU A 69 -0.75 12.69 20.01
N VAL A 70 0.13 13.69 19.88
CA VAL A 70 -0.07 14.86 19.01
C VAL A 70 0.09 14.46 17.53
N ASN A 71 0.80 13.35 17.26
CA ASN A 71 1.14 12.91 15.92
C ASN A 71 0.11 11.92 15.36
N CYS A 72 -0.14 12.04 14.05
CA CYS A 72 -0.97 11.06 13.34
C CYS A 72 -0.17 9.79 13.04
N HIS A 73 -0.81 8.64 13.18
CA HIS A 73 -0.28 7.36 12.74
C HIS A 73 -0.48 7.18 11.24
N GLU A 74 0.56 6.79 10.52
CA GLU A 74 0.53 6.58 9.07
C GLU A 74 -0.31 5.35 8.71
N GLY A 75 -1.18 5.48 7.71
CA GLY A 75 -1.94 4.37 7.11
C GLY A 75 -1.10 3.54 6.13
N SER A 76 -1.67 2.43 5.65
CA SER A 76 -1.01 1.56 4.66
C SER A 76 -0.49 2.26 3.40
N PRO A 77 -1.16 3.29 2.82
CA PRO A 77 -0.60 4.01 1.65
C PRO A 77 0.72 4.72 1.97
N LEU A 78 0.76 5.46 3.08
CA LEU A 78 1.95 6.19 3.51
C LEU A 78 3.07 5.23 3.95
N ILE A 79 2.70 4.16 4.68
CA ILE A 79 3.65 3.14 5.10
C ILE A 79 4.30 2.48 3.89
N ALA A 80 3.54 2.10 2.86
CA ALA A 80 4.08 1.48 1.66
C ALA A 80 5.08 2.41 0.96
N LEU A 81 4.72 3.68 0.77
CA LEU A 81 5.58 4.69 0.15
C LEU A 81 6.90 4.85 0.90
N LYS A 82 6.81 5.05 2.21
CA LYS A 82 7.95 5.28 3.10
C LYS A 82 8.85 4.05 3.19
N THR A 83 8.26 2.87 3.33
CA THR A 83 9.03 1.62 3.44
C THR A 83 9.84 1.34 2.18
N VAL A 84 9.27 1.58 0.99
CA VAL A 84 10.03 1.45 -0.28
C VAL A 84 11.18 2.44 -0.33
N GLN A 85 10.93 3.71 0.02
CA GLN A 85 11.95 4.76 0.02
C GLN A 85 13.09 4.43 1.00
N GLU A 86 12.76 4.00 2.23
CA GLU A 86 13.72 3.61 3.25
C GLU A 86 14.51 2.37 2.82
N ALA A 87 13.86 1.37 2.22
CA ALA A 87 14.52 0.18 1.70
C ALA A 87 15.49 0.53 0.54
N GLU A 88 15.10 1.40 -0.39
CA GLU A 88 15.99 1.87 -1.45
C GLU A 88 17.18 2.65 -0.89
N ALA A 89 16.96 3.53 0.10
CA ALA A 89 18.05 4.24 0.77
C ALA A 89 19.02 3.27 1.44
N ALA A 90 18.51 2.28 2.19
CA ALA A 90 19.30 1.26 2.85
C ALA A 90 20.11 0.40 1.85
N LEU A 91 19.54 0.06 0.70
CA LEU A 91 20.24 -0.70 -0.36
C LEU A 91 21.44 0.05 -0.95
N ASN A 92 21.48 1.38 -0.80
CA ASN A 92 22.47 2.25 -1.42
C ASN A 92 23.53 2.80 -0.46
N VAL A 93 23.43 2.51 0.84
CA VAL A 93 24.46 2.86 1.81
C VAL A 93 25.79 2.24 1.39
N GLY A 94 26.82 3.07 1.22
CA GLY A 94 28.18 2.63 0.89
C GLY A 94 28.38 2.10 -0.52
N ARG A 95 27.47 2.37 -1.47
CA ARG A 95 27.63 1.96 -2.88
C ARG A 95 28.08 3.11 -3.77
N GLU A 96 29.02 2.81 -4.66
CA GLU A 96 29.42 3.72 -5.75
C GLU A 96 28.36 3.75 -6.86
N LYS A 97 27.79 2.58 -7.19
CA LYS A 97 26.72 2.45 -8.19
C LYS A 97 25.37 2.28 -7.49
N PRO A 98 24.47 3.27 -7.59
CA PRO A 98 23.18 3.21 -6.93
C PRO A 98 22.28 2.18 -7.61
N ARG A 99 21.49 1.49 -6.78
CA ARG A 99 20.43 0.58 -7.15
C ARG A 99 19.09 1.28 -7.02
N LYS A 100 18.14 0.89 -7.85
CA LYS A 100 16.83 1.54 -7.91
C LYS A 100 15.70 0.57 -7.59
N VAL A 101 14.75 1.01 -6.77
CA VAL A 101 13.46 0.34 -6.60
C VAL A 101 12.42 1.13 -7.38
N ASP A 102 12.17 0.69 -8.61
CA ASP A 102 11.17 1.26 -9.53
C ASP A 102 9.75 0.81 -9.13
N ALA A 103 9.26 1.37 -8.03
CA ALA A 103 7.96 1.08 -7.47
C ALA A 103 6.85 1.92 -8.13
N LYS A 104 5.71 1.28 -8.42
CA LYS A 104 4.44 1.95 -8.75
C LYS A 104 3.40 1.54 -7.72
N PHE A 105 2.63 2.51 -7.25
CA PHE A 105 1.64 2.36 -6.20
C PHE A 105 0.24 2.56 -6.77
N TYR A 106 -0.69 1.72 -6.36
CA TYR A 106 -2.10 1.82 -6.71
C TYR A 106 -2.89 1.82 -5.42
N PHE A 107 -3.53 2.95 -5.12
CA PHE A 107 -4.35 3.12 -3.93
C PHE A 107 -5.81 3.20 -4.37
N ILE A 108 -6.62 2.25 -3.91
CA ILE A 108 -8.02 2.12 -4.31
C ILE A 108 -8.89 2.47 -3.11
N GLU A 109 -9.81 3.41 -3.32
CA GLU A 109 -10.77 3.84 -2.30
C GLU A 109 -12.11 4.21 -2.95
N LYS A 110 -13.20 3.63 -2.44
CA LYS A 110 -14.55 3.81 -3.00
C LYS A 110 -15.30 4.98 -2.38
N LEU A 111 -15.05 5.28 -1.10
CA LEU A 111 -15.74 6.32 -0.35
C LEU A 111 -15.18 7.69 -0.76
N SER A 112 -16.06 8.55 -1.28
CA SER A 112 -15.69 9.86 -1.82
C SER A 112 -14.96 10.75 -0.81
N SER A 113 -15.37 10.71 0.46
CA SER A 113 -14.77 11.51 1.53
C SER A 113 -13.34 11.04 1.85
N ASN A 114 -13.15 9.72 1.96
CA ASN A 114 -11.86 9.09 2.20
C ASN A 114 -10.90 9.32 1.05
N PHE A 115 -11.38 9.12 -0.18
CA PHE A 115 -10.62 9.41 -1.39
C PHE A 115 -10.17 10.87 -1.44
N ALA A 116 -11.06 11.82 -1.15
CA ALA A 116 -10.73 13.24 -1.17
C ALA A 116 -9.68 13.58 -0.11
N TYR A 117 -9.80 13.00 1.09
CA TYR A 117 -8.79 13.15 2.15
C TYR A 117 -7.44 12.59 1.72
N LEU A 118 -7.40 11.34 1.24
CA LEU A 118 -6.17 10.69 0.79
C LEU A 118 -5.52 11.45 -0.37
N ASN A 119 -6.31 11.95 -1.32
CA ASN A 119 -5.80 12.76 -2.42
C ASN A 119 -5.14 14.05 -1.93
N ALA A 120 -5.78 14.77 -1.00
CA ALA A 120 -5.22 15.98 -0.40
C ALA A 120 -3.95 15.68 0.41
N LEU A 121 -3.96 14.58 1.16
CA LEU A 121 -2.82 14.12 1.94
C LEU A 121 -1.63 13.77 1.03
N LEU A 122 -1.84 12.95 0.00
CA LEU A 122 -0.77 12.58 -0.93
C LEU A 122 -0.27 13.80 -1.71
N GLY A 123 -1.15 14.71 -2.09
CA GLY A 123 -0.78 15.97 -2.75
C GLY A 123 0.11 16.88 -1.90
N SER A 124 -0.03 16.84 -0.57
CA SER A 124 0.82 17.62 0.34
C SER A 124 2.12 16.92 0.74
N ARG A 125 2.13 15.58 0.77
CA ARG A 125 3.29 14.77 1.21
C ARG A 125 4.25 14.40 0.07
N LEU A 126 3.73 14.18 -1.14
CA LEU A 126 4.54 13.72 -2.25
C LEU A 126 5.19 14.87 -3.01
N ALA A 127 6.38 14.61 -3.56
CA ALA A 127 6.99 15.50 -4.53
C ALA A 127 6.08 15.68 -5.76
N GLN A 128 6.13 16.87 -6.37
CA GLN A 128 5.34 17.20 -7.56
C GLN A 128 5.58 16.19 -8.69
N GLY A 129 4.50 15.78 -9.34
CA GLY A 129 4.55 14.86 -10.50
C GLY A 129 4.66 13.36 -10.14
N ARG A 130 4.62 12.98 -8.86
CA ARG A 130 4.48 11.56 -8.46
C ARG A 130 3.04 11.06 -8.55
N LEU A 131 2.11 11.85 -8.00
CA LEU A 131 0.69 11.55 -8.07
C LEU A 131 0.22 11.59 -9.53
N GLY A 132 -0.45 10.53 -9.98
CA GLY A 132 -0.85 10.31 -11.37
C GLY A 132 0.23 9.67 -12.26
N LYS A 133 1.47 9.51 -11.77
CA LYS A 133 2.57 8.90 -12.52
C LYS A 133 2.98 7.54 -11.94
N ASP A 134 3.68 7.55 -10.81
CA ASP A 134 4.10 6.36 -10.07
C ASP A 134 3.20 6.10 -8.85
N VAL A 135 2.39 7.07 -8.44
CA VAL A 135 1.35 6.89 -7.42
C VAL A 135 -0.02 7.13 -8.06
N ILE A 136 -0.76 6.05 -8.27
CA ILE A 136 -2.08 6.06 -8.90
C ILE A 136 -3.15 5.93 -7.82
N LEU A 137 -4.09 6.87 -7.79
CA LEU A 137 -5.20 6.89 -6.84
C LEU A 137 -6.51 6.68 -7.61
N LEU A 138 -7.30 5.67 -7.24
CA LEU A 138 -8.49 5.23 -7.96
C LEU A 138 -9.74 5.34 -7.08
N LYS A 139 -10.72 6.12 -7.53
CA LYS A 139 -12.01 6.33 -6.84
C LYS A 139 -13.05 5.30 -7.28
N GLN A 140 -12.88 4.05 -6.86
CA GLN A 140 -13.80 2.97 -7.19
C GLN A 140 -13.64 1.81 -6.21
N ALA A 141 -14.51 0.81 -6.31
CA ALA A 141 -14.35 -0.39 -5.51
C ALA A 141 -13.21 -1.27 -6.06
N PHE A 142 -12.59 -2.06 -5.17
CA PHE A 142 -11.45 -2.90 -5.53
C PHE A 142 -11.74 -3.84 -6.70
N GLN A 143 -12.90 -4.50 -6.69
CA GLN A 143 -13.28 -5.45 -7.74
C GLN A 143 -13.39 -4.81 -9.13
N ASP A 144 -13.71 -3.52 -9.21
CA ASP A 144 -13.80 -2.79 -10.47
C ASP A 144 -12.41 -2.31 -10.92
N ALA A 145 -11.51 -2.06 -9.96
CA ALA A 145 -10.15 -1.58 -10.22
C ALA A 145 -9.16 -2.68 -10.58
N VAL A 146 -9.32 -3.88 -10.01
CA VAL A 146 -8.26 -4.89 -10.01
C VAL A 146 -7.88 -5.36 -11.41
N GLY A 147 -8.85 -5.56 -12.31
CA GLY A 147 -8.59 -5.98 -13.69
C GLY A 147 -7.71 -4.98 -14.45
N PRO A 148 -8.13 -3.71 -14.59
CA PRO A 148 -7.30 -2.66 -15.19
C PRO A 148 -5.92 -2.49 -14.51
N VAL A 149 -5.85 -2.58 -13.18
CA VAL A 149 -4.59 -2.48 -12.44
C VAL A 149 -3.65 -3.63 -12.80
N ILE A 150 -4.14 -4.87 -12.85
CA ILE A 150 -3.32 -6.04 -13.26
C ILE A 150 -2.83 -5.87 -14.70
N ALA A 151 -3.68 -5.39 -15.62
CA ALA A 151 -3.28 -5.15 -16.99
C ALA A 151 -2.16 -4.09 -17.10
N ASP A 152 -2.27 -2.99 -16.35
CA ASP A 152 -1.23 -1.95 -16.29
C ASP A 152 0.07 -2.50 -15.69
N ILE A 153 -0.01 -3.29 -14.61
CA ILE A 153 1.16 -3.96 -14.01
C ILE A 153 1.85 -4.87 -15.03
N ALA A 154 1.09 -5.70 -15.75
CA ALA A 154 1.62 -6.63 -16.75
C ALA A 154 2.27 -5.93 -17.95
N SER A 155 1.84 -4.70 -18.26
CA SER A 155 2.44 -3.89 -19.33
C SER A 155 3.83 -3.33 -18.99
N ARG A 156 4.21 -3.31 -17.70
CA ARG A 156 5.50 -2.78 -17.26
C ARG A 156 6.63 -3.76 -17.55
N ALA A 157 7.74 -3.28 -18.11
CA ALA A 157 8.96 -4.06 -18.26
C ALA A 157 9.48 -4.50 -16.87
N GLY A 158 9.50 -5.81 -16.61
CA GLY A 158 9.83 -6.35 -15.29
C GLY A 158 8.71 -6.21 -14.25
N GLY A 159 7.48 -5.89 -14.69
CA GLY A 159 6.27 -5.74 -13.87
C GLY A 159 5.71 -7.04 -13.29
N GLU A 160 6.43 -8.14 -13.44
CA GLU A 160 6.12 -9.48 -12.92
C GLU A 160 6.10 -9.57 -11.38
N ARG A 161 6.18 -8.45 -10.66
CA ARG A 161 6.21 -8.44 -9.20
C ARG A 161 5.19 -7.44 -8.70
N ALA A 162 4.14 -7.97 -8.10
CA ALA A 162 3.13 -7.15 -7.44
C ALA A 162 2.83 -7.69 -6.04
N ILE A 163 2.64 -6.75 -5.11
CA ILE A 163 2.17 -6.99 -3.76
C ILE A 163 0.79 -6.36 -3.61
N PHE A 164 -0.20 -7.17 -3.24
CA PHE A 164 -1.54 -6.72 -2.90
C PHE A 164 -1.69 -6.67 -1.38
N LEU A 165 -1.99 -5.51 -0.84
CA LEU A 165 -2.34 -5.28 0.56
C LEU A 165 -3.86 -5.42 0.67
N LEU A 166 -4.33 -6.56 1.17
CA LEU A 166 -5.76 -6.90 1.23
C LEU A 166 -6.17 -7.37 2.62
N ASP A 167 -7.34 -6.94 3.05
CA ASP A 167 -8.02 -7.51 4.20
C ASP A 167 -8.80 -8.76 3.78
N GLN A 168 -8.89 -9.75 4.69
CA GLN A 168 -9.34 -11.13 4.44
C GLN A 168 -10.67 -11.27 3.65
N TYR A 169 -11.60 -10.30 3.73
CA TYR A 169 -12.86 -10.32 2.97
C TYR A 169 -12.70 -10.03 1.47
N ALA A 170 -11.55 -9.52 1.05
CA ALA A 170 -11.28 -9.16 -0.34
C ALA A 170 -10.47 -10.22 -1.08
N TYR A 171 -9.79 -11.13 -0.37
CA TYR A 171 -8.97 -12.17 -0.98
C TYR A 171 -9.80 -13.08 -1.90
N ASP A 172 -10.98 -13.50 -1.43
CA ASP A 172 -11.93 -14.33 -2.18
C ASP A 172 -12.43 -13.67 -3.47
N GLN A 173 -12.34 -12.34 -3.59
CA GLN A 173 -12.79 -11.58 -4.75
C GLN A 173 -11.70 -11.36 -5.80
N VAL A 174 -10.43 -11.57 -5.46
CA VAL A 174 -9.33 -11.19 -6.36
C VAL A 174 -9.12 -12.22 -7.46
N GLY A 175 -9.63 -13.45 -7.30
CA GLY A 175 -9.53 -14.50 -8.33
C GLY A 175 -8.10 -14.65 -8.86
N ILE A 176 -7.09 -14.37 -8.02
CA ILE A 176 -5.68 -14.52 -8.41
C ILE A 176 -5.54 -15.99 -8.78
N PRO A 177 -5.08 -16.36 -9.98
CA PRO A 177 -4.91 -17.76 -10.34
C PRO A 177 -3.94 -18.42 -9.36
N GLU A 178 -4.47 -19.12 -8.35
CA GLU A 178 -3.73 -19.48 -7.14
C GLU A 178 -2.57 -20.46 -7.37
N HIS A 179 -2.39 -21.01 -8.56
CA HIS A 179 -1.55 -22.20 -8.71
C HIS A 179 -0.53 -22.19 -9.85
N ARG A 180 -0.24 -21.07 -10.51
CA ARG A 180 0.77 -21.10 -11.59
C ARG A 180 1.75 -19.96 -11.75
N ASP A 181 1.58 -18.83 -11.07
CA ASP A 181 2.48 -17.70 -11.28
C ASP A 181 3.07 -17.14 -9.97
N ARG A 182 4.36 -17.44 -9.70
CA ARG A 182 5.12 -16.96 -8.50
C ARG A 182 5.31 -15.44 -8.43
N ARG A 183 4.69 -14.71 -9.37
CA ARG A 183 4.83 -13.28 -9.71
C ARG A 183 3.90 -12.36 -8.91
N PHE A 184 2.78 -12.89 -8.42
CA PHE A 184 1.78 -12.14 -7.66
C PHE A 184 1.74 -12.65 -6.22
N ARG A 185 1.93 -11.75 -5.25
CA ARG A 185 1.82 -12.07 -3.82
C ARG A 185 0.77 -11.19 -3.18
N ALA A 186 -0.18 -11.80 -2.48
CA ALA A 186 -1.08 -11.08 -1.58
C ALA A 186 -0.51 -11.16 -0.16
N ILE A 187 -0.46 -10.03 0.52
CA ILE A 187 -0.35 -10.01 1.98
C ILE A 187 -1.79 -9.97 2.48
N VAL A 188 -2.30 -11.14 2.87
CA VAL A 188 -3.57 -11.23 3.58
C VAL A 188 -3.27 -11.12 5.06
N THR A 189 -3.80 -10.08 5.71
CA THR A 189 -3.71 -9.95 7.16
C THR A 189 -4.93 -10.61 7.79
N GLU A 190 -4.72 -11.69 8.55
CA GLU A 190 -5.82 -12.39 9.24
C GLU A 190 -6.49 -11.48 10.27
N HIS A 191 -7.81 -11.55 10.36
CA HIS A 191 -8.51 -11.23 11.60
C HIS A 191 -8.45 -12.46 12.50
N SER A 192 -7.73 -12.37 13.63
CA SER A 192 -7.97 -13.29 14.74
C SER A 192 -9.35 -12.97 15.34
N ALA A 193 -10.38 -13.60 14.79
CA ALA A 193 -11.67 -13.76 15.45
C ALA A 193 -11.73 -15.20 15.97
N ARG A 194 -11.05 -15.45 17.08
CA ARG A 194 -11.42 -16.50 18.02
C ARG A 194 -11.53 -15.90 19.41
N THR A 195 -12.70 -15.37 19.75
CA THR A 195 -13.53 -15.82 20.86
C THR A 195 -14.90 -15.15 20.80
#